data_AF-A0A1R3HEG5-F1
#
_entry.id   AF-A0A1R3HEG5-F1
#
_cell.length_a   1.000
_cell.length_b   1.000
_cell.length_c   1.000
_cell.angle_alpha   90.00
_cell.angle_beta   90.00
_cell.angle_gamma   90.00
#
_symmetry.space_group_name_H-M   'P 1'
#
loop_
_entity.id
_entity.type
_entity.pdbx_description
1 polymer ?
#
loop_
_entity_poly.entity_id
_entity_poly.type
_entity_poly.pdbx_seq_one_letter_code
_entity_poly.pdbx_strand_id
1 'polypeptide(L)'
;MSIREIQVAAHNFIVHELDDVYDSVTGHALTGSWVWNSALVLSNWMSTHLNCQGKTVVELGAGVGLPGLTAALLGASRVLLTDIQPVLHGLSKNVEANGFKERVEVKELVWGSETELGPFDVVLMSDVFYDLENMAGLGYTLKRITGEGTEVWAATELRSSTGYCLNELMNQGFQVVEVQNGMEDSNTFAIFQIICHDSPTPVI
;
A
#
# COMPACT_ATOMS: atom_id res chain seq x y z
N MET A 1 -12.44 -1.95 -19.15
CA MET A 1 -11.71 -0.80 -18.55
C MET A 1 -12.71 0.30 -18.27
N SER A 2 -12.90 0.63 -16.99
CA SER A 2 -13.70 1.75 -16.54
C SER A 2 -12.78 2.91 -16.14
N ILE A 3 -13.32 4.14 -16.10
CA ILE A 3 -12.63 5.31 -15.54
C ILE A 3 -13.50 5.84 -14.42
N ARG A 4 -12.90 6.05 -13.25
CA ARG A 4 -13.54 6.63 -12.09
C ARG A 4 -12.81 7.90 -11.70
N GLU A 5 -13.58 8.93 -11.39
CA GLU A 5 -13.07 10.13 -10.73
C GLU A 5 -13.25 9.95 -9.22
N ILE A 6 -12.16 10.04 -8.49
CA ILE A 6 -12.12 9.78 -7.05
C ILE A 6 -11.64 11.02 -6.34
N GLN A 7 -12.50 11.57 -5.50
CA GLN A 7 -12.15 12.70 -4.68
C GLN A 7 -11.42 12.24 -3.41
N VAL A 8 -10.21 12.75 -3.19
CA VAL A 8 -9.48 12.65 -1.92
C VAL A 8 -9.18 14.08 -1.47
N ALA A 9 -9.68 14.45 -0.29
CA ALA A 9 -9.69 15.83 0.16
C ALA A 9 -10.24 16.80 -0.91
N ALA A 10 -9.44 17.77 -1.37
CA ALA A 10 -9.83 18.76 -2.37
C ALA A 10 -9.31 18.43 -3.79
N HIS A 11 -8.78 17.22 -4.01
CA HIS A 11 -8.22 16.81 -5.31
C HIS A 11 -9.01 15.64 -5.89
N ASN A 12 -9.19 15.65 -7.21
CA ASN A 12 -9.84 14.59 -7.95
C ASN A 12 -8.79 13.78 -8.71
N PHE A 13 -8.67 12.50 -8.36
CA PHE A 13 -7.83 11.55 -9.06
C PHE A 13 -8.62 10.86 -10.17
N ILE A 14 -7.98 10.69 -11.33
CA ILE A 14 -8.49 9.86 -12.42
C ILE A 14 -7.92 8.45 -12.24
N VAL A 15 -8.79 7.47 -12.00
CA VAL A 15 -8.40 6.08 -11.82
C VAL A 15 -8.99 5.22 -12.93
N HIS A 16 -8.12 4.55 -13.67
CA HIS A 16 -8.46 3.52 -14.62
C HIS A 16 -8.54 2.18 -13.91
N GLU A 17 -9.71 1.55 -13.93
CA GLU A 17 -9.90 0.19 -13.46
C GLU A 17 -9.90 -0.77 -14.66
N LEU A 18 -9.10 -1.83 -14.58
CA LEU A 18 -8.94 -2.80 -15.66
C LEU A 18 -9.71 -4.07 -15.36
N ASP A 19 -10.84 -4.28 -16.05
CA ASP A 19 -11.74 -5.41 -15.79
C ASP A 19 -11.20 -6.77 -16.29
N ASP A 20 -10.13 -6.76 -17.08
CA ASP A 20 -9.60 -7.94 -17.78
C ASP A 20 -8.19 -8.37 -17.31
N VAL A 21 -7.87 -8.13 -16.04
CA VAL A 21 -6.58 -8.57 -15.47
C VAL A 21 -6.81 -9.85 -14.68
N TYR A 22 -6.17 -10.94 -15.12
CA TYR A 22 -6.36 -12.27 -14.56
C TYR A 22 -5.02 -12.90 -14.19
N ASP A 23 -5.04 -13.71 -13.15
CA ASP A 23 -3.94 -14.59 -12.85
C ASP A 23 -3.84 -15.67 -13.93
N SER A 24 -2.67 -15.74 -14.59
CA SER A 24 -2.48 -16.62 -15.75
C SER A 24 -2.53 -18.12 -15.42
N VAL A 25 -2.42 -18.48 -14.14
CA VAL A 25 -2.38 -19.88 -13.68
C VAL A 25 -3.76 -20.35 -13.22
N THR A 26 -4.44 -19.55 -12.42
CA THR A 26 -5.73 -19.87 -11.81
C THR A 26 -6.93 -19.37 -12.63
N GLY A 27 -6.71 -18.38 -13.50
CA GLY A 27 -7.77 -17.72 -14.27
C GLY A 27 -8.67 -16.81 -13.43
N HIS A 28 -8.36 -16.60 -12.15
CA HIS A 28 -9.10 -15.69 -11.30
C HIS A 28 -8.79 -14.24 -11.64
N ALA A 29 -9.81 -13.37 -11.56
CA ALA A 29 -9.62 -11.93 -11.72
C ALA A 29 -8.71 -11.41 -10.60
N LEU A 30 -7.71 -10.60 -10.98
CA LEU A 30 -6.81 -9.96 -10.03
C LEU A 30 -7.48 -8.70 -9.49
N THR A 31 -7.75 -8.74 -8.19
CA THR A 31 -8.44 -7.69 -7.43
C THR A 31 -7.70 -6.35 -7.41
N GLY A 32 -6.39 -6.35 -7.68
CA GLY A 32 -5.56 -5.13 -7.72
C GLY A 32 -5.94 -4.14 -8.83
N SER A 33 -6.84 -4.50 -9.74
CA SER A 33 -7.30 -3.60 -10.82
C SER A 33 -8.48 -2.71 -10.45
N TRP A 34 -9.04 -2.86 -9.24
CA TRP A 34 -10.16 -2.05 -8.75
C TRP A 34 -9.77 -1.20 -7.55
N VAL A 35 -10.51 -0.11 -7.34
CA VAL A 35 -10.36 0.69 -6.13
C VAL A 35 -11.08 0.01 -4.97
N TRP A 36 -10.33 -0.32 -3.94
CA TRP A 36 -10.86 -0.83 -2.67
C TRP A 36 -11.11 0.32 -1.69
N ASN A 37 -12.15 0.22 -0.86
CA ASN A 37 -12.51 1.27 0.10
C ASN A 37 -11.37 1.56 1.09
N SER A 38 -10.54 0.57 1.44
CA SER A 38 -9.38 0.82 2.31
C SER A 38 -8.36 1.80 1.69
N ALA A 39 -8.25 1.85 0.36
CA ALA A 39 -7.43 2.82 -0.34
C ALA A 39 -8.00 4.24 -0.18
N LEU A 40 -9.33 4.41 -0.21
CA LEU A 40 -10.01 5.67 0.06
C LEU A 40 -9.84 6.10 1.51
N VAL A 41 -10.05 5.17 2.45
CA VAL A 41 -9.89 5.41 3.90
C VAL A 41 -8.47 5.86 4.21
N LEU A 42 -7.45 5.16 3.70
CA LEU A 42 -6.05 5.53 3.92
C LEU A 42 -5.74 6.89 3.30
N SER A 43 -6.13 7.12 2.04
CA SER A 43 -5.83 8.36 1.32
C SER A 43 -6.44 9.59 2.00
N ASN A 44 -7.71 9.50 2.43
CA ASN A 44 -8.37 10.59 3.15
C ASN A 44 -7.74 10.82 4.53
N TRP A 45 -7.42 9.76 5.27
CA TRP A 45 -6.75 9.90 6.56
C TRP A 45 -5.37 10.54 6.42
N MET A 46 -4.57 10.10 5.45
CA MET A 46 -3.24 10.66 5.16
C MET A 46 -3.29 12.16 4.90
N SER A 47 -4.31 12.64 4.18
CA SER A 47 -4.46 14.06 3.83
C SER A 47 -4.56 15.02 5.03
N THR A 48 -4.85 14.48 6.22
CA THR A 48 -5.00 15.25 7.46
C THR A 48 -4.01 14.86 8.56
N HIS A 49 -3.37 13.69 8.45
CA HIS A 49 -2.53 13.13 9.52
C HIS A 49 -1.05 12.99 9.13
N LEU A 50 -0.74 12.83 7.84
CA LEU A 50 0.64 12.62 7.39
C LEU A 50 1.22 13.87 6.75
N ASN A 51 2.47 14.16 7.09
CA ASN A 51 3.29 15.11 6.35
C ASN A 51 4.25 14.33 5.43
N CYS A 52 3.91 14.28 4.14
CA CYS A 52 4.74 13.65 3.11
C CYS A 52 5.74 14.62 2.46
N GLN A 53 5.72 15.91 2.81
CA GLN A 53 6.53 16.93 2.13
C GLN A 53 8.03 16.57 2.17
N GLY A 54 8.63 16.36 1.00
CA GLY A 54 10.04 16.02 0.85
C GLY A 54 10.41 14.57 1.17
N LYS A 55 9.47 13.76 1.65
CA LYS A 55 9.70 12.36 2.03
C LYS A 55 9.75 11.41 0.84
N THR A 56 10.48 10.32 0.99
CA THR A 56 10.45 9.14 0.13
C THR A 56 9.36 8.18 0.61
N VAL A 57 8.50 7.74 -0.30
CA VAL A 57 7.34 6.91 0.02
C VAL A 57 7.35 5.64 -0.82
N VAL A 58 6.98 4.51 -0.24
CA VAL A 58 6.70 3.27 -0.98
C VAL A 58 5.32 2.76 -0.63
N GLU A 59 4.60 2.23 -1.63
CA GLU A 59 3.34 1.52 -1.43
C GLU A 59 3.49 0.06 -1.82
N LEU A 60 3.15 -0.85 -0.90
CA LEU A 60 3.16 -2.31 -1.12
C LEU A 60 1.75 -2.79 -1.47
N GLY A 61 1.60 -3.54 -2.56
CA GLY A 61 0.29 -3.98 -3.03
C GLY A 61 -0.58 -2.79 -3.44
N ALA A 62 0.00 -1.91 -4.26
CA ALA A 62 -0.59 -0.61 -4.58
C ALA A 62 -1.91 -0.73 -5.36
N GLY A 63 -2.14 -1.82 -6.09
CA GLY A 63 -3.31 -2.00 -6.94
C GLY A 63 -3.43 -0.86 -7.95
N VAL A 64 -4.41 0.02 -7.73
CA VAL A 64 -4.63 1.24 -8.54
C VAL A 64 -3.74 2.43 -8.14
N GLY A 65 -3.09 2.38 -6.97
CA GLY A 65 -2.07 3.32 -6.49
C GLY A 65 -2.58 4.56 -5.75
N LEU A 66 -3.82 4.56 -5.28
CA LEU A 66 -4.46 5.78 -4.75
C LEU A 66 -3.72 6.37 -3.51
N PRO A 67 -3.32 5.60 -2.48
CA PRO A 67 -2.54 6.11 -1.35
C PRO A 67 -1.19 6.71 -1.76
N GLY A 68 -0.42 6.04 -2.62
CA GLY A 68 0.87 6.56 -3.06
C GLY A 68 0.74 7.77 -3.99
N LEU A 69 -0.28 7.83 -4.85
CA LEU A 69 -0.62 9.05 -5.60
C LEU A 69 -1.02 10.20 -4.68
N THR A 70 -1.73 9.89 -3.59
CA THR A 70 -2.05 10.87 -2.54
C THR A 70 -0.77 11.36 -1.84
N ALA A 71 0.20 10.49 -1.57
CA ALA A 71 1.49 10.92 -1.03
C ALA A 71 2.24 11.87 -1.98
N ALA A 72 2.18 11.63 -3.31
CA ALA A 72 2.75 12.53 -4.31
C ALA A 72 2.06 13.90 -4.33
N LEU A 73 0.74 13.93 -4.18
CA LEU A 73 -0.05 15.16 -4.01
C LEU A 73 0.36 15.92 -2.74
N LEU A 74 0.59 15.20 -1.64
CA LEU A 74 1.03 15.75 -0.34
C LEU A 74 2.51 16.17 -0.30
N GLY A 75 3.18 16.21 -1.46
CA GLY A 75 4.52 16.79 -1.58
C GLY A 75 5.67 15.81 -1.38
N ALA A 76 5.42 14.48 -1.43
CA ALA A 76 6.51 13.50 -1.47
C ALA A 76 7.52 13.85 -2.58
N SER A 77 8.81 13.75 -2.25
CA SER A 77 9.91 14.00 -3.19
C SER A 77 10.03 12.86 -4.20
N ARG A 78 9.73 11.63 -3.75
CA ARG A 78 9.72 10.42 -4.55
C ARG A 78 8.70 9.43 -3.99
N VAL A 79 7.94 8.79 -4.86
CA VAL A 79 7.03 7.70 -4.53
C VAL A 79 7.36 6.48 -5.39
N LEU A 80 7.43 5.31 -4.78
CA LEU A 80 7.53 4.03 -5.47
C LEU A 80 6.25 3.22 -5.25
N LEU A 81 5.46 3.01 -6.29
CA LEU A 81 4.30 2.12 -6.25
C LEU A 81 4.74 0.72 -6.65
N THR A 82 4.41 -0.27 -5.83
CA THR A 82 4.81 -1.66 -6.08
C THR A 82 3.63 -2.62 -6.04
N ASP A 83 3.66 -3.57 -6.98
CA ASP A 83 2.69 -4.64 -7.08
C ASP A 83 3.27 -5.80 -7.93
N ILE A 84 2.50 -6.85 -8.16
CA ILE A 84 2.86 -7.95 -9.06
C ILE A 84 2.74 -7.54 -10.54
N GLN A 85 3.51 -8.20 -11.40
CA GLN A 85 3.65 -7.85 -12.82
C GLN A 85 2.32 -7.55 -13.56
N PRO A 86 1.23 -8.35 -13.40
CA PRO A 86 -0.01 -8.11 -14.12
C PRO A 86 -0.70 -6.78 -13.80
N VAL A 87 -0.47 -6.22 -12.60
CA VAL A 87 -1.12 -4.99 -12.11
C VAL A 87 -0.40 -3.74 -12.62
N LEU A 88 0.91 -3.84 -12.91
CA LEU A 88 1.77 -2.69 -13.18
C LEU A 88 1.33 -1.83 -14.38
N HIS A 89 0.69 -2.42 -15.38
CA HIS A 89 0.19 -1.69 -16.54
C HIS A 89 -0.94 -0.72 -16.17
N GLY A 90 -1.91 -1.19 -15.37
CA GLY A 90 -3.00 -0.35 -14.87
C GLY A 90 -2.48 0.74 -13.95
N LEU A 91 -1.59 0.36 -13.03
CA LEU A 91 -0.94 1.27 -12.10
C LEU A 91 -0.17 2.38 -12.83
N SER A 92 0.60 2.05 -13.87
CA SER A 92 1.34 3.03 -14.69
C SER A 92 0.41 4.00 -15.42
N LYS A 93 -0.76 3.53 -15.91
CA LYS A 93 -1.77 4.41 -16.50
C LYS A 93 -2.34 5.39 -15.49
N ASN A 94 -2.54 4.97 -14.23
CA ASN A 94 -3.04 5.86 -13.18
C ASN A 94 -2.00 6.93 -12.82
N VAL A 95 -0.71 6.58 -12.78
CA VAL A 95 0.36 7.57 -12.61
C VAL A 95 0.36 8.60 -13.74
N GLU A 96 0.19 8.16 -14.98
CA GLU A 96 0.11 9.03 -16.15
C GLU A 96 -1.10 9.96 -16.10
N ALA A 97 -2.28 9.41 -15.84
CA ALA A 97 -3.54 10.15 -15.85
C ALA A 97 -3.57 11.31 -14.84
N ASN A 98 -2.78 11.20 -13.77
CA ASN A 98 -2.70 12.20 -12.71
C ASN A 98 -1.42 13.08 -12.79
N GLY A 99 -0.62 12.94 -13.86
CA GLY A 99 0.51 13.84 -14.12
C GLY A 99 1.70 13.68 -13.16
N PHE A 100 1.86 12.51 -12.52
CA PHE A 100 2.91 12.29 -11.50
C PHE A 100 4.15 11.53 -12.01
N LYS A 101 4.31 11.35 -13.33
CA LYS A 101 5.41 10.57 -13.93
C LYS A 101 6.82 10.97 -13.50
N GLU A 102 7.03 12.23 -13.12
CA GLU A 102 8.36 12.73 -12.72
C GLU A 102 8.72 12.37 -11.26
N ARG A 103 7.74 12.03 -10.43
CA ARG A 103 7.92 11.77 -8.99
C ARG A 103 7.48 10.38 -8.55
N VAL A 104 6.68 9.70 -9.35
CA VAL A 104 6.10 8.40 -9.03
C VAL A 104 6.65 7.35 -9.99
N GLU A 105 7.36 6.38 -9.45
CA GLU A 105 7.87 5.21 -10.15
C GLU A 105 6.95 4.01 -9.90
N VAL A 106 6.83 3.12 -10.88
CA VAL A 106 6.11 1.84 -10.77
C VAL A 106 7.11 0.72 -10.94
N LYS A 107 7.14 -0.23 -10.01
CA LYS A 107 8.06 -1.38 -10.07
C LYS A 107 7.39 -2.66 -9.60
N GLU A 108 7.78 -3.78 -10.22
CA GLU A 108 7.40 -5.09 -9.73
C GLU A 108 7.98 -5.34 -8.34
N LEU A 109 7.14 -5.81 -7.41
CA LEU A 109 7.58 -6.42 -6.18
C LEU A 109 6.64 -7.56 -5.79
N VAL A 110 7.17 -8.77 -5.78
CA VAL A 110 6.55 -9.92 -5.12
C VAL A 110 7.05 -9.94 -3.68
N TRP A 111 6.14 -9.97 -2.72
CA TRP A 111 6.51 -10.00 -1.30
C TRP A 111 7.36 -11.23 -0.99
N GLY A 112 8.43 -11.05 -0.22
CA GLY A 112 9.38 -12.12 0.12
C GLY A 112 10.51 -12.32 -0.89
N SER A 113 10.50 -11.62 -2.03
CA SER A 113 11.61 -11.64 -2.99
C SER A 113 12.85 -10.92 -2.46
N GLU A 114 14.03 -11.28 -2.96
CA GLU A 114 15.32 -10.65 -2.61
C GLU A 114 15.53 -9.27 -3.27
N THR A 115 14.46 -8.48 -3.42
CA THR A 115 14.55 -7.15 -4.02
C THR A 115 15.10 -6.16 -2.99
N GLU A 116 16.26 -5.56 -3.28
CA GLU A 116 16.77 -4.44 -2.51
C GLU A 116 16.03 -3.15 -2.87
N LEU A 117 15.19 -2.67 -1.95
CA LEU A 117 14.55 -1.37 -1.99
C LEU A 117 14.79 -0.64 -0.65
N GLY A 118 14.79 0.69 -0.70
CA GLY A 118 14.79 1.52 0.51
C GLY A 118 16.16 1.75 1.16
N PRO A 119 16.18 2.30 2.40
CA PRO A 119 15.00 2.57 3.24
C PRO A 119 14.12 3.71 2.70
N PHE A 120 12.84 3.72 3.08
CA PHE A 120 11.89 4.81 2.80
C PHE A 120 11.48 5.51 4.09
N ASP A 121 11.09 6.78 3.98
CA ASP A 121 10.57 7.53 5.13
C ASP A 121 9.14 7.07 5.50
N VAL A 122 8.34 6.71 4.50
CA VAL A 122 6.96 6.23 4.69
C VAL A 122 6.69 4.98 3.86
N VAL A 123 6.07 3.97 4.49
CA VAL A 123 5.54 2.77 3.83
C VAL A 123 4.02 2.77 3.96
N LEU A 124 3.32 2.57 2.85
CA LEU A 124 1.86 2.53 2.77
C LEU A 124 1.39 1.14 2.34
N MET A 125 0.29 0.68 2.92
CA MET A 125 -0.37 -0.58 2.57
C MET A 125 -1.89 -0.41 2.66
N SER A 126 -2.64 -0.70 1.60
CA SER A 126 -4.11 -0.67 1.65
C SER A 126 -4.72 -1.99 1.21
N ASP A 127 -5.55 -2.56 2.07
CA ASP A 127 -6.27 -3.83 1.89
C ASP A 127 -5.36 -5.02 1.56
N VAL A 128 -4.20 -5.13 2.22
CA VAL A 128 -3.24 -6.23 2.03
C VAL A 128 -3.42 -7.39 3.01
N PHE A 129 -4.30 -7.26 4.01
CA PHE A 129 -4.49 -8.24 5.10
C PHE A 129 -5.63 -9.24 4.82
N TYR A 130 -5.60 -9.88 3.65
CA TYR A 130 -6.63 -10.83 3.20
C TYR A 130 -6.12 -12.25 2.97
N ASP A 131 -4.84 -12.45 2.70
CA ASP A 131 -4.25 -13.75 2.38
C ASP A 131 -3.10 -14.08 3.34
N LEU A 132 -3.34 -15.04 4.23
CA LEU A 132 -2.40 -15.44 5.26
C LEU A 132 -1.11 -16.05 4.67
N GLU A 133 -1.17 -16.71 3.52
CA GLU A 133 -0.02 -17.38 2.91
C GLU A 133 1.07 -16.36 2.50
N ASN A 134 0.65 -15.14 2.18
CA ASN A 134 1.51 -14.07 1.73
C ASN A 134 2.10 -13.22 2.86
N MET A 135 1.60 -13.36 4.10
CA MET A 135 1.98 -12.50 5.23
C MET A 135 3.43 -12.71 5.71
N ALA A 136 3.96 -13.93 5.58
CA ALA A 136 5.38 -14.20 5.83
C ALA A 136 6.28 -13.41 4.86
N GLY A 137 5.93 -13.40 3.57
CA GLY A 137 6.63 -12.62 2.55
C GLY A 137 6.49 -11.11 2.76
N LEU A 138 5.31 -10.64 3.17
CA LEU A 138 5.07 -9.22 3.45
C LEU A 138 5.94 -8.73 4.61
N GLY A 139 5.95 -9.47 5.72
CA GLY A 139 6.80 -9.14 6.88
C GLY A 139 8.30 -9.18 6.55
N TYR A 140 8.76 -10.17 5.76
CA TYR A 140 10.13 -10.19 5.24
C TYR A 140 10.47 -8.92 4.44
N THR A 141 9.56 -8.50 3.56
CA THR A 141 9.72 -7.30 2.73
C THR A 141 9.79 -6.04 3.60
N LEU A 142 8.87 -5.89 4.55
CA LEU A 142 8.82 -4.76 5.47
C LEU A 142 10.16 -4.56 6.18
N LYS A 143 10.74 -5.62 6.76
CA LYS A 143 12.04 -5.53 7.47
C LYS A 143 13.18 -4.99 6.62
N ARG A 144 13.13 -5.18 5.30
CA ARG A 144 14.19 -4.73 4.38
C ARG A 144 14.03 -3.28 3.94
N ILE A 145 12.79 -2.79 3.88
CA ILE A 145 12.49 -1.44 3.38
C ILE A 145 12.28 -0.42 4.51
N THR A 146 12.13 -0.89 5.75
CA THR A 146 12.04 -0.06 6.95
C THR A 146 13.43 0.13 7.59
N GLY A 147 13.76 1.37 7.92
CA GLY A 147 14.92 1.74 8.72
C GLY A 147 14.52 2.56 9.95
N GLU A 148 15.52 3.14 10.62
CA GLU A 148 15.29 4.07 11.73
C GLU A 148 14.45 5.27 11.25
N GLY A 149 13.33 5.53 11.93
CA GLY A 149 12.44 6.64 11.60
C GLY A 149 11.44 6.37 10.48
N THR A 150 11.45 5.20 9.84
CA THR A 150 10.41 4.84 8.86
C THR A 150 9.05 4.72 9.52
N GLU A 151 8.05 5.39 8.95
CA GLU A 151 6.65 5.30 9.37
C GLU A 151 5.89 4.31 8.47
N VAL A 152 5.31 3.25 9.04
CA VAL A 152 4.52 2.26 8.28
C VAL A 152 3.05 2.38 8.64
N TRP A 153 2.21 2.62 7.63
CA TRP A 153 0.78 2.82 7.78
C TRP A 153 0.00 1.85 6.90
N ALA A 154 -1.02 1.23 7.49
CA ALA A 154 -1.91 0.35 6.78
C ALA A 154 -3.37 0.73 6.99
N ALA A 155 -4.22 0.55 5.99
CA ALA A 155 -5.67 0.51 6.20
C ALA A 155 -6.26 -0.76 5.58
N THR A 156 -7.26 -1.34 6.21
CA THR A 156 -7.93 -2.55 5.70
C THR A 156 -9.40 -2.57 6.11
N GLU A 157 -10.23 -3.25 5.34
CA GLU A 157 -11.52 -3.74 5.84
C GLU A 157 -11.26 -4.81 6.91
N LEU A 158 -11.97 -4.73 8.04
CA LEU A 158 -11.91 -5.75 9.09
C LEU A 158 -12.76 -6.96 8.70
N ARG A 159 -12.07 -8.01 8.27
CA ARG A 159 -12.66 -9.33 7.95
C ARG A 159 -12.19 -10.37 8.95
N SER A 160 -12.76 -11.57 8.87
CA SER A 160 -12.36 -12.71 9.70
C SER A 160 -10.87 -13.07 9.54
N SER A 161 -10.28 -12.83 8.36
CA SER A 161 -8.87 -13.07 8.05
C SER A 161 -7.91 -12.04 8.66
N THR A 162 -8.37 -10.81 8.90
CA THR A 162 -7.52 -9.67 9.26
C THR A 162 -6.72 -9.95 10.53
N GLY A 163 -7.36 -10.50 11.56
CA GLY A 163 -6.70 -10.82 12.82
C GLY A 163 -5.55 -11.82 12.66
N TYR A 164 -5.72 -12.84 11.81
CA TYR A 164 -4.67 -13.82 11.53
C TYR A 164 -3.48 -13.20 10.80
N CYS A 165 -3.76 -12.31 9.83
CA CYS A 165 -2.72 -11.61 9.08
C CYS A 165 -1.89 -10.69 9.99
N LEU A 166 -2.56 -9.89 10.82
CA LEU A 166 -1.90 -9.03 11.81
C LEU A 166 -1.10 -9.85 12.82
N ASN A 167 -1.62 -11.01 13.26
CA ASN A 167 -0.90 -11.91 14.14
C ASN A 167 0.38 -12.46 13.50
N GLU A 168 0.37 -12.74 12.20
CA GLU A 168 1.58 -13.19 11.51
C GLU A 168 2.65 -12.10 11.43
N LEU A 169 2.28 -10.83 11.28
CA LEU A 169 3.24 -9.72 11.42
C LEU A 169 3.77 -9.62 12.86
N MET A 170 2.90 -9.79 13.87
CA MET A 170 3.34 -9.80 15.27
C MET A 170 4.31 -10.95 15.57
N ASN A 171 4.06 -12.15 15.03
CA ASN A 171 4.98 -13.29 15.14
C ASN A 171 6.35 -13.01 14.51
N GLN A 172 6.40 -12.16 13.49
CA GLN A 172 7.64 -11.72 12.86
C GLN A 172 8.33 -10.57 13.61
N GLY A 173 7.79 -10.10 14.74
CA GLY A 173 8.42 -9.10 15.61
C GLY A 173 7.95 -7.66 15.38
N PHE A 174 6.93 -7.45 14.53
CA PHE A 174 6.31 -6.14 14.39
C PHE A 174 5.37 -5.87 15.56
N GLN A 175 5.35 -4.64 16.06
CA GLN A 175 4.24 -4.18 16.87
C GLN A 175 3.15 -3.60 15.95
N VAL A 176 1.90 -4.00 16.19
CA VAL A 176 0.74 -3.52 15.44
C VAL A 176 -0.12 -2.68 16.37
N VAL A 177 -0.38 -1.42 16.00
CA VAL A 177 -1.21 -0.49 16.76
C VAL A 177 -2.39 -0.05 15.91
N GLU A 178 -3.61 -0.35 16.33
CA GLU A 178 -4.80 0.24 15.73
C GLU A 178 -4.92 1.70 16.18
N VAL A 179 -4.96 2.63 15.22
CA VAL A 179 -4.95 4.08 15.49
C VAL A 179 -6.33 4.69 15.31
N GLN A 180 -7.11 4.17 14.36
CA GLN A 180 -8.46 4.61 14.10
C GLN A 180 -9.27 3.45 13.51
N ASN A 181 -10.55 3.38 13.85
CA ASN A 181 -11.53 2.57 13.13
C ASN A 181 -12.79 3.38 12.82
N GLY A 182 -13.56 2.92 11.84
CA GLY A 182 -14.81 3.54 11.44
C GLY A 182 -15.63 2.61 10.57
N MET A 183 -16.94 2.87 10.49
CA MET A 183 -17.83 2.13 9.60
C MET A 183 -18.12 2.93 8.34
N GLU A 184 -18.07 2.26 7.19
CA GLU A 184 -18.45 2.79 5.88
C GLU A 184 -19.23 1.69 5.14
N ASP A 185 -20.43 2.01 4.66
CA ASP A 185 -21.31 1.06 3.96
C ASP A 185 -21.49 -0.30 4.65
N SER A 186 -21.68 -0.28 5.97
CA SER A 186 -21.85 -1.46 6.85
C SER A 186 -20.59 -2.31 7.07
N ASN A 187 -19.47 -1.95 6.46
CA ASN A 187 -18.17 -2.57 6.70
C ASN A 187 -17.36 -1.73 7.68
N THR A 188 -16.59 -2.38 8.54
CA THR A 188 -15.68 -1.68 9.45
C THR A 188 -14.29 -1.62 8.82
N PHE A 189 -13.70 -0.44 8.78
CA PHE A 189 -12.33 -0.22 8.35
C PHE A 189 -11.48 0.23 9.53
N ALA A 190 -10.21 -0.14 9.52
CA ALA A 190 -9.26 0.30 10.52
C ALA A 190 -7.95 0.73 9.88
N ILE A 191 -7.28 1.67 10.56
CA ILE A 191 -5.96 2.18 10.24
C ILE A 191 -5.00 1.70 11.31
N PHE A 192 -3.90 1.09 10.87
CA PHE A 192 -2.88 0.53 11.71
C PHE A 192 -1.55 1.24 11.49
N GLN A 193 -0.85 1.51 12.57
CA GLN A 193 0.59 1.77 12.55
C GLN A 193 1.32 0.45 12.76
N ILE A 194 2.26 0.13 11.88
CA ILE A 194 3.13 -1.04 12.01
C ILE A 194 4.51 -0.55 12.44
N ILE A 195 5.03 -1.06 13.53
CA ILE A 195 6.28 -0.60 14.11
C ILE A 195 7.28 -1.75 14.04
N CYS A 196 8.38 -1.54 13.31
CA CYS A 196 9.50 -2.46 13.29
C CYS A 196 10.45 -2.10 14.43
N HIS A 197 10.55 -2.98 15.43
CA HIS A 197 11.60 -2.85 16.45
C HIS A 197 12.86 -3.53 15.91
N ASP A 198 13.96 -2.79 15.91
CA ASP A 198 15.31 -3.17 15.51
C ASP A 198 15.62 -3.30 14.01
N SER A 199 16.40 -2.31 13.53
CA SER A 199 17.39 -2.52 12.48
C SER A 199 18.24 -3.76 12.82
N PRO A 200 18.55 -4.65 11.87
CA PRO A 200 19.41 -5.78 12.16
C PRO A 200 20.76 -5.26 12.64
N THR A 201 21.14 -5.60 13.88
CA THR A 201 22.55 -5.54 14.30
C THR A 201 23.32 -6.35 13.26
N PRO A 202 24.32 -5.78 12.56
CA PRO A 202 25.12 -6.56 11.64
C PRO A 202 25.75 -7.69 12.43
N VAL A 203 25.50 -8.93 12.02
CA VAL A 203 26.25 -10.08 12.52
C VAL A 203 27.66 -9.90 11.97
N ILE A 204 28.57 -9.48 12.86
CA ILE A 204 30.01 -9.34 12.60
C ILE A 204 30.63 -10.72 12.46
#